data_AF-A0A0Q7XJH3-F1
#
_entry.id   AF-A0A0Q7XJH3-F1
#
_cell.length_a   1.000
_cell.length_b   1.000
_cell.length_c   1.000
_cell.angle_alpha   90.00
_cell.angle_beta   90.00
_cell.angle_gamma   90.00
#
_symmetry.space_group_name_H-M   'P 1'
#
loop_
_entity.id
_entity.type
_entity.pdbx_description
1 polymer ?
#
loop_
_entity_poly.entity_id
_entity_poly.type
_entity_poly.pdbx_seq_one_letter_code
_entity_poly.pdbx_strand_id
1 'polypeptide(L)'
;MSTKMKKLLLILLTVLASKWFAPIVFLTSTVAAMKIACVLQQCEREISPGDPSPPMFRVMVRLPTDGDRIKSVLLADLTQFIEKNPDSTLLLPLEKTVTNGGSWEYSAVTEKAGVQIIEAHTTDGARIDVRYRAFQHSVQPLSLEVVSQGILFVSIPIAGVLTSLFGVLARGVRRKFRNPGG
;
A
#
# COMPACT_ATOMS: atom_id res chain seq x y z
N MET A 1 1.75 -51.22 -24.68
CA MET A 1 2.55 -49.98 -24.48
C MET A 1 3.92 -50.33 -23.92
N SER A 2 4.99 -50.08 -24.68
CA SER A 2 6.38 -50.43 -24.30
C SER A 2 6.81 -49.72 -23.01
N THR A 3 7.58 -50.40 -22.17
CA THR A 3 8.18 -49.85 -20.93
C THR A 3 9.00 -48.57 -21.21
N LYS A 4 9.61 -48.45 -22.39
CA LYS A 4 10.31 -47.23 -22.82
C LYS A 4 9.33 -46.06 -23.01
N MET A 5 8.16 -46.32 -23.56
CA MET A 5 7.12 -45.32 -23.81
C MET A 5 6.51 -44.78 -22.51
N LYS A 6 6.32 -45.66 -21.51
CA LYS A 6 5.87 -45.26 -20.16
C LYS A 6 6.88 -44.34 -19.46
N LYS A 7 8.18 -44.65 -19.55
CA LYS A 7 9.24 -43.80 -18.99
C LYS A 7 9.32 -42.43 -19.67
N LEU A 8 9.19 -42.40 -20.99
CA LEU A 8 9.23 -41.15 -21.76
C LEU A 8 8.03 -40.25 -21.43
N LEU A 9 6.82 -40.82 -21.35
CA LEU A 9 5.61 -40.10 -20.94
C LEU A 9 5.76 -39.50 -19.53
N LEU A 10 6.32 -40.28 -18.60
CA LEU A 10 6.50 -39.83 -17.21
C LEU A 10 7.50 -38.68 -17.11
N ILE A 11 8.61 -38.73 -17.86
CA ILE A 11 9.57 -37.62 -17.95
C ILE A 11 8.90 -36.38 -18.53
N LEU A 12 8.15 -36.52 -19.63
CA LEU A 12 7.48 -35.40 -20.29
C LEU A 12 6.46 -34.72 -19.36
N LEU A 13 5.67 -35.51 -18.62
CA LEU A 13 4.72 -35.01 -17.63
C LEU A 13 5.42 -34.27 -16.49
N THR A 14 6.55 -34.78 -15.98
CA THR A 14 7.32 -34.06 -14.96
C THR A 14 7.91 -32.75 -15.47
N VAL A 15 8.39 -32.71 -16.71
CA VAL A 15 8.93 -31.47 -17.30
C VAL A 15 7.80 -30.46 -17.51
N LEU A 16 6.65 -30.88 -18.05
CA LEU A 16 5.48 -30.01 -18.18
C LEU A 16 5.05 -29.49 -16.80
N ALA A 17 4.86 -30.37 -15.82
CA ALA A 17 4.49 -29.97 -14.48
C ALA A 17 5.49 -28.96 -13.90
N SER A 18 6.80 -29.19 -14.05
CA SER A 18 7.82 -28.25 -13.54
C SER A 18 7.72 -26.87 -14.17
N LYS A 19 7.39 -26.77 -15.47
CA LYS A 19 7.22 -25.50 -16.17
C LYS A 19 5.99 -24.71 -15.71
N TRP A 20 4.95 -25.40 -15.24
CA TRP A 20 3.74 -24.75 -14.71
C TRP A 20 3.84 -24.43 -13.22
N PHE A 21 4.45 -25.32 -12.43
CA PHE A 21 4.57 -25.13 -10.99
C PHE A 21 5.63 -24.09 -10.61
N ALA A 22 6.76 -24.03 -11.31
CA ALA A 22 7.82 -23.05 -11.01
C ALA A 22 7.34 -21.58 -11.04
N PRO A 23 6.64 -21.09 -12.08
CA PRO A 23 6.16 -19.71 -12.11
C PRO A 23 5.08 -19.45 -11.06
N ILE A 24 4.20 -20.42 -10.77
CA ILE A 24 3.18 -20.27 -9.72
C ILE A 24 3.82 -20.17 -8.33
N VAL A 25 4.80 -21.02 -8.03
CA VAL A 25 5.53 -20.98 -6.75
C VAL A 25 6.31 -19.67 -6.63
N PHE A 26 6.91 -19.19 -7.71
CA PHE A 26 7.60 -17.91 -7.73
C PHE A 26 6.63 -16.75 -7.48
N LEU A 27 5.51 -16.69 -8.20
CA LEU A 27 4.49 -15.64 -8.04
C LEU A 27 3.90 -15.61 -6.64
N THR A 28 3.52 -16.76 -6.09
CA THR A 28 2.99 -16.85 -4.72
C THR A 28 4.04 -16.46 -3.68
N SER A 29 5.30 -16.87 -3.87
CA SER A 29 6.41 -16.45 -3.03
C SER A 29 6.67 -14.94 -3.11
N THR A 30 6.57 -14.33 -4.29
CA THR A 30 6.76 -12.87 -4.44
C THR A 30 5.64 -12.08 -3.77
N VAL A 31 4.39 -12.53 -3.86
CA VAL A 31 3.26 -11.86 -3.18
C VAL A 31 3.42 -11.94 -1.65
N ALA A 32 3.78 -13.12 -1.13
CA ALA A 32 4.07 -13.29 0.29
C ALA A 32 5.27 -12.43 0.73
N ALA A 33 6.33 -12.42 -0.07
CA ALA A 33 7.52 -11.62 0.18
C ALA A 33 7.24 -10.11 0.17
N MET A 34 6.39 -9.62 -0.73
CA MET A 34 5.96 -8.22 -0.74
C MET A 34 5.22 -7.84 0.54
N LYS A 35 4.32 -8.71 1.03
CA LYS A 35 3.63 -8.47 2.30
C LYS A 35 4.60 -8.41 3.47
N ILE A 36 5.57 -9.33 3.53
CA ILE A 36 6.60 -9.33 4.57
C ILE A 36 7.47 -8.07 4.47
N ALA A 37 7.95 -7.74 3.27
CA ALA A 37 8.73 -6.53 3.02
C ALA A 37 7.95 -5.29 3.44
N CYS A 38 6.64 -5.24 3.17
CA CYS A 38 5.83 -4.11 3.58
C CYS A 38 5.67 -3.98 5.09
N VAL A 39 5.49 -5.09 5.81
CA VAL A 39 5.43 -5.08 7.27
C VAL A 39 6.78 -4.62 7.85
N LEU A 40 7.90 -5.11 7.30
CA LEU A 40 9.24 -4.72 7.74
C LEU A 40 9.57 -3.25 7.44
N GLN A 41 9.07 -2.72 6.32
CA GLN A 41 9.28 -1.33 5.91
C GLN A 41 8.19 -0.37 6.39
N GLN A 42 7.21 -0.86 7.18
CA GLN A 42 6.08 -0.05 7.66
C GLN A 42 5.33 0.66 6.51
N CYS A 43 5.07 -0.04 5.40
CA CYS A 43 4.29 0.52 4.29
C CYS A 43 2.92 1.01 4.73
N GLU A 44 2.28 0.27 5.63
CA GLU A 44 1.00 0.59 6.20
C GLU A 44 1.24 0.92 7.67
N ARG A 45 0.98 2.17 8.03
CA ARG A 45 1.12 2.65 9.40
C ARG A 45 -0.13 3.41 9.80
N GLU A 46 -0.73 2.98 10.91
CA GLU A 46 -1.67 3.81 11.64
C GLU A 46 -0.90 4.97 12.26
N ILE A 47 -1.32 6.19 11.92
CA ILE A 47 -0.67 7.39 12.41
C ILE A 47 -1.34 7.76 13.73
N SER A 48 -0.58 7.75 14.81
CA SER A 48 -1.10 8.16 16.12
C SER A 48 -1.11 9.69 16.24
N PRO A 49 -2.01 10.27 17.07
CA PRO A 49 -1.97 11.69 17.37
C PRO A 49 -0.58 12.10 17.92
N GLY A 50 0.15 12.92 17.16
CA GLY A 50 1.51 13.36 17.50
C GLY A 50 2.61 12.85 16.57
N ASP A 51 2.33 11.88 15.71
CA ASP A 51 3.23 11.51 14.62
C ASP A 51 3.29 12.64 13.56
N PRO A 52 4.45 12.89 12.94
CA PRO A 52 4.59 13.95 11.93
C PRO A 52 3.72 13.65 10.71
N SER A 53 2.75 14.53 10.43
CA SER A 53 1.95 14.46 9.20
C SER A 53 2.85 14.59 7.97
N PRO A 54 2.63 13.79 6.91
CA PRO A 54 3.34 13.95 5.65
C PRO A 54 3.23 15.40 5.13
N PRO A 55 4.35 16.11 4.94
CA PRO A 55 4.34 17.54 4.65
C PRO A 55 3.89 17.89 3.22
N MET A 56 3.53 16.92 2.39
CA MET A 56 3.39 17.16 0.94
C MET A 56 1.99 17.55 0.47
N PHE A 57 0.99 17.50 1.34
CA PHE A 57 -0.40 17.74 0.96
C PHE A 57 -0.85 19.16 1.29
N ARG A 58 -1.57 19.82 0.37
CA ARG A 58 -2.14 21.15 0.55
C ARG A 58 -3.66 21.11 0.50
N VAL A 59 -4.31 21.80 1.45
CA VAL A 59 -5.77 21.96 1.54
C VAL A 59 -6.20 23.37 1.14
N MET A 60 -7.43 23.52 0.66
CA MET A 60 -8.03 24.82 0.42
C MET A 60 -8.77 25.31 1.66
N VAL A 61 -8.55 26.58 2.02
CA VAL A 61 -9.18 27.22 3.17
C VAL A 61 -9.75 28.57 2.73
N ARG A 62 -11.00 28.86 3.11
CA ARG A 62 -11.67 30.15 2.89
C ARG A 62 -11.40 31.06 4.07
N LEU A 63 -10.90 32.26 3.80
CA LEU A 63 -10.76 33.29 4.84
C LEU A 63 -12.00 34.20 4.85
N PRO A 64 -12.49 34.60 6.03
CA PRO A 64 -13.70 35.41 6.16
C PRO A 64 -13.44 36.90 5.97
N THR A 65 -12.26 37.39 6.35
CA THR A 65 -11.93 38.82 6.39
C THR A 65 -11.49 39.42 5.06
N ASP A 66 -11.32 38.61 4.02
CA ASP A 66 -10.67 39.04 2.77
C ASP A 66 -11.51 38.66 1.53
N GLY A 67 -12.84 38.78 1.64
CA GLY A 67 -13.77 38.68 0.50
C GLY A 67 -13.73 37.35 -0.24
N ASP A 68 -13.91 36.24 0.46
CA ASP A 68 -13.95 34.88 -0.11
C ASP A 68 -12.66 34.40 -0.79
N ARG A 69 -11.50 34.98 -0.44
CA ARG A 69 -10.22 34.46 -0.92
C ARG A 69 -9.99 33.04 -0.40
N ILE A 70 -9.86 32.12 -1.36
CA ILE A 70 -9.45 30.73 -1.12
C ILE A 70 -7.92 30.71 -1.12
N LYS A 71 -7.32 30.24 -0.02
CA LYS A 71 -5.88 30.00 0.08
C LYS A 71 -5.58 28.50 0.13
N SER A 72 -4.48 28.12 -0.51
CA SER A 72 -3.91 26.78 -0.39
C SER A 72 -2.91 26.76 0.76
N VAL A 73 -3.17 25.95 1.78
CA VAL A 73 -2.35 25.84 2.99
C VAL A 73 -1.79 24.43 3.06
N LEU A 74 -0.52 24.28 3.45
CA LEU A 74 0.04 22.96 3.72
C LEU A 74 -0.72 22.31 4.87
N LEU A 75 -0.99 21.01 4.78
CA LEU A 75 -1.69 20.31 5.85
C LEU A 75 -0.91 20.36 7.18
N ALA A 76 0.42 20.30 7.10
CA ALA A 76 1.30 20.43 8.26
C ALA A 76 1.15 21.79 8.96
N ASP A 77 0.84 22.85 8.21
CA ASP A 77 0.70 24.21 8.73
C ASP A 77 -0.75 24.56 9.10
N LEU A 78 -1.70 23.65 8.82
CA LEU A 78 -3.13 23.94 8.92
C LEU A 78 -3.55 24.30 10.35
N THR A 79 -3.05 23.59 11.36
CA THR A 79 -3.37 23.90 12.77
C THR A 79 -2.93 25.32 13.12
N GLN A 80 -1.68 25.68 12.80
CA GLN A 80 -1.17 27.02 13.04
C GLN A 80 -1.92 28.09 12.21
N PHE A 81 -2.35 27.73 11.01
CA PHE A 81 -3.12 28.62 10.14
C PHE A 81 -4.51 28.92 10.72
N ILE A 82 -5.21 27.89 11.22
CA ILE A 82 -6.53 28.02 11.86
C ILE A 82 -6.40 28.79 13.18
N GLU A 83 -5.37 28.54 13.98
CA GLU A 83 -5.11 29.32 15.22
C GLU A 83 -4.94 30.81 14.93
N LYS A 84 -4.27 31.17 13.83
CA LYS A 84 -4.11 32.56 13.40
C LYS A 84 -5.35 33.14 12.72
N ASN A 85 -6.23 32.29 12.21
CA ASN A 85 -7.44 32.67 11.46
C ASN A 85 -8.62 31.81 11.94
N PRO A 86 -9.14 32.03 13.17
CA PRO A 86 -10.11 31.13 13.81
C PRO A 86 -11.41 31.00 13.03
N ASP A 87 -11.78 32.05 12.30
CA ASP A 87 -13.01 32.09 11.49
C ASP A 87 -12.82 31.48 10.08
N SER A 88 -11.63 30.95 9.79
CA SER A 88 -11.35 30.29 8.50
C SER A 88 -12.09 28.96 8.37
N THR A 89 -12.61 28.68 7.19
CA THR A 89 -13.37 27.46 6.91
C THR A 89 -12.61 26.58 5.93
N LEU A 90 -12.42 25.31 6.28
CA LEU A 90 -11.86 24.30 5.38
C LEU A 90 -12.81 24.08 4.21
N LEU A 91 -12.29 24.27 2.99
CA LEU A 91 -12.99 23.93 1.76
C LEU A 91 -12.44 22.59 1.27
N LEU A 92 -13.23 21.55 1.52
CA LEU A 92 -12.90 20.20 1.11
C LEU A 92 -13.81 19.82 -0.08
N PRO A 93 -13.24 19.64 -1.28
CA PRO A 93 -14.01 19.24 -2.43
C PRO A 93 -14.52 17.81 -2.24
N LEU A 94 -15.84 17.65 -2.43
CA LEU A 94 -16.50 16.34 -2.43
C LEU A 94 -16.09 15.50 -3.64
N GLU A 95 -15.73 16.17 -4.74
CA GLU A 95 -15.22 15.53 -5.95
C GLU A 95 -13.69 15.49 -5.95
N LYS A 96 -13.15 14.48 -6.65
CA LYS A 96 -11.71 14.32 -6.79
C LYS A 96 -11.10 15.54 -7.46
N THR A 97 -10.15 16.15 -6.78
CA THR A 97 -9.49 17.36 -7.24
C THR A 97 -7.98 17.14 -7.24
N VAL A 98 -7.32 17.61 -8.28
CA VAL A 98 -5.86 17.57 -8.37
C VAL A 98 -5.28 18.82 -7.73
N THR A 99 -4.27 18.65 -6.88
CA THR A 99 -3.56 19.78 -6.25
C THR A 99 -2.80 20.61 -7.28
N ASN A 100 -2.55 21.88 -6.94
CA ASN A 100 -1.66 22.74 -7.72
C ASN A 100 -0.24 22.14 -7.73
N GLY A 101 0.11 21.46 -8.82
CA GLY A 101 1.34 20.68 -8.96
C GLY A 101 1.15 19.31 -9.61
N GLY A 102 -0.10 18.83 -9.74
CA GLY A 102 -0.43 17.62 -10.52
C GLY A 102 -0.14 16.29 -9.83
N SER A 103 0.69 16.28 -8.77
CA SER A 103 1.24 15.07 -8.14
C SER A 103 0.35 14.42 -7.08
N TRP A 104 -0.70 15.11 -6.65
CA TRP A 104 -1.68 14.61 -5.67
C TRP A 104 -3.10 14.84 -6.16
N GLU A 105 -3.91 13.81 -6.03
CA GLU A 105 -5.36 13.86 -6.17
C GLU A 105 -5.98 13.60 -4.80
N TYR A 106 -7.03 14.34 -4.46
CA TYR A 106 -7.70 14.18 -3.17
C TYR A 106 -9.20 14.36 -3.28
N SER A 107 -9.92 13.73 -2.37
CA SER A 107 -11.37 13.85 -2.21
C SER A 107 -11.75 13.81 -0.75
N ALA A 108 -12.83 14.50 -0.39
CA ALA A 108 -13.39 14.42 0.95
C ALA A 108 -14.68 13.61 0.96
N VAL A 109 -14.73 12.62 1.85
CA VAL A 109 -15.91 11.82 2.13
C VAL A 109 -16.52 12.31 3.43
N THR A 110 -17.81 12.69 3.39
CA THR A 110 -18.51 13.12 4.61
C THR A 110 -18.85 11.89 5.46
N GLU A 111 -18.36 11.86 6.70
CA GLU A 111 -18.68 10.86 7.72
C GLU A 111 -19.85 11.37 8.59
N LYS A 112 -20.43 10.50 9.42
CA LYS A 112 -21.50 10.88 10.34
C LYS A 112 -21.02 11.97 11.32
N ALA A 113 -21.94 12.86 11.71
CA ALA A 113 -21.73 13.93 12.70
C ALA A 113 -20.81 15.10 12.28
N GLY A 114 -20.75 15.44 10.99
CA GLY A 114 -20.01 16.62 10.52
C GLY A 114 -18.49 16.45 10.47
N VAL A 115 -18.03 15.21 10.63
CA VAL A 115 -16.63 14.81 10.42
C VAL A 115 -16.44 14.54 8.92
N GLN A 116 -15.32 14.97 8.36
CA GLN A 116 -14.97 14.68 6.96
C GLN A 116 -13.67 13.87 6.91
N ILE A 117 -13.62 12.85 6.07
CA ILE A 117 -12.41 12.07 5.81
C ILE A 117 -11.81 12.57 4.50
N ILE A 118 -10.60 13.09 4.57
CA ILE A 118 -9.82 13.48 3.40
C ILE A 118 -9.02 12.24 2.97
N GLU A 119 -9.28 11.76 1.76
CA GLU A 119 -8.47 10.76 1.10
C GLU A 119 -7.60 11.45 0.06
N ALA A 120 -6.28 11.32 0.17
CA ALA A 120 -5.33 11.87 -0.77
C ALA A 120 -4.43 10.76 -1.30
N HIS A 121 -4.25 10.70 -2.61
CA HIS A 121 -3.35 9.75 -3.25
C HIS A 121 -2.43 10.45 -4.25
N THR A 122 -1.21 9.94 -4.36
CA THR A 122 -0.26 10.42 -5.37
C THR A 122 -0.60 9.88 -6.76
N THR A 123 -0.42 10.72 -7.76
CA THR A 123 -0.60 10.36 -9.18
C THR A 123 0.72 9.92 -9.83
N ASP A 124 1.87 10.26 -9.23
CA ASP A 124 3.19 10.04 -9.80
C ASP A 124 4.03 8.99 -9.04
N GLY A 125 4.44 7.95 -9.76
CA GLY A 125 5.47 7.00 -9.35
C GLY A 125 5.03 6.02 -8.25
N ALA A 126 5.33 6.36 -6.99
CA ALA A 126 4.93 5.55 -5.84
C ALA A 126 3.50 5.93 -5.45
N ARG A 127 2.60 4.96 -5.33
CA ARG A 127 1.24 5.19 -4.86
C ARG A 127 1.27 5.36 -3.35
N ILE A 128 1.12 6.59 -2.89
CA ILE A 128 1.03 6.95 -1.47
C ILE A 128 -0.42 7.33 -1.23
N ASP A 129 -1.14 6.48 -0.50
CA ASP A 129 -2.52 6.71 -0.10
C ASP A 129 -2.51 7.21 1.36
N VAL A 130 -3.06 8.40 1.61
CA VAL A 130 -3.11 9.02 2.93
C VAL A 130 -4.55 9.36 3.28
N ARG A 131 -4.96 9.02 4.50
CA ARG A 131 -6.27 9.37 5.03
C ARG A 131 -6.12 10.28 6.22
N TYR A 132 -6.94 11.33 6.24
CA TYR A 132 -7.03 12.26 7.36
C TYR A 132 -8.47 12.43 7.80
N ARG A 133 -8.69 12.56 9.10
CA ARG A 133 -9.95 13.00 9.68
C ARG A 133 -9.90 14.51 9.88
N ALA A 134 -10.73 15.23 9.15
CA ALA A 134 -10.93 16.65 9.30
C ALA A 134 -12.13 16.95 10.22
N PHE A 135 -11.86 17.78 11.21
CA PHE A 135 -12.84 18.46 12.05
C PHE A 135 -12.83 19.95 11.68
N GLN A 136 -13.82 20.69 12.16
CA GLN A 136 -13.95 22.13 11.89
C GLN A 136 -12.67 22.93 12.21
N HIS A 137 -11.89 22.50 13.22
CA HIS A 137 -10.70 23.22 13.69
C HIS A 137 -9.43 22.36 13.80
N SER A 138 -9.47 21.09 13.36
CA SER A 138 -8.30 20.21 13.50
C SER A 138 -8.30 19.16 12.41
N VAL A 139 -7.12 18.72 12.00
CA VAL A 139 -6.97 17.56 11.13
C VAL A 139 -6.09 16.52 11.82
N GLN A 140 -6.57 15.30 11.87
CA GLN A 140 -5.87 14.16 12.45
C GLN A 140 -5.54 13.16 11.35
N PRO A 141 -4.28 12.71 11.23
CA PRO A 141 -3.95 11.62 10.33
C PRO A 141 -4.59 10.32 10.82
N LEU A 142 -5.10 9.50 9.89
CA LEU A 142 -5.72 8.20 10.18
C LEU A 142 -4.78 7.07 9.75
N SER A 143 -4.40 7.07 8.47
CA SER A 143 -3.59 6.02 7.89
C SER A 143 -2.70 6.56 6.78
N LEU A 144 -1.53 5.95 6.66
CA LEU A 144 -0.61 6.14 5.55
C LEU A 144 -0.28 4.76 4.97
N GLU A 145 -0.57 4.60 3.69
CA GLU A 145 -0.20 3.44 2.89
C GLU A 145 0.76 3.87 1.80
N VAL A 146 1.96 3.27 1.76
CA VAL A 146 3.00 3.55 0.76
C VAL A 146 3.22 2.30 -0.07
N VAL A 147 2.83 2.35 -1.34
CA VAL A 147 3.10 1.32 -2.33
C VAL A 147 4.14 1.84 -3.31
N SER A 148 5.38 1.42 -3.08
CA SER A 148 6.57 1.77 -3.86
C SER A 148 7.06 0.60 -4.71
N GLN A 149 7.52 0.87 -5.93
CA GLN A 149 8.23 -0.12 -6.75
C GLN A 149 9.50 -0.65 -6.06
N GLY A 150 10.09 0.11 -5.12
CA GLY A 150 11.21 -0.33 -4.30
C GLY A 150 10.90 -1.58 -3.47
N ILE A 151 9.65 -1.75 -3.02
CA ILE A 151 9.21 -2.92 -2.25
C ILE A 151 9.34 -4.20 -3.09
N LEU A 152 9.09 -4.10 -4.40
CA LEU A 152 9.24 -5.21 -5.33
C LEU A 152 10.69 -5.70 -5.34
N PHE A 153 11.67 -4.80 -5.41
CA PHE A 153 13.09 -5.17 -5.39
C PHE A 153 13.51 -5.82 -4.07
N VAL A 154 13.03 -5.31 -2.93
CA VAL A 154 13.31 -5.88 -1.61
C VAL A 154 12.63 -7.25 -1.40
N SER A 155 11.51 -7.49 -2.08
CA SER A 155 10.79 -8.77 -2.01
C SER A 155 11.49 -9.92 -2.75
N ILE A 156 12.31 -9.64 -3.77
CA ILE A 156 13.00 -10.68 -4.56
C ILE A 156 13.86 -11.63 -3.71
N PRO A 157 14.78 -11.16 -2.85
CA PRO A 157 15.58 -12.06 -2.02
C PRO A 157 14.73 -12.87 -1.04
N ILE A 158 13.68 -12.27 -0.46
CA ILE A 158 12.74 -12.96 0.45
C ILE A 158 11.98 -14.06 -0.30
N ALA A 159 11.53 -13.79 -1.52
CA ALA A 159 10.86 -14.76 -2.37
C ALA A 159 11.79 -15.94 -2.72
N GLY A 160 13.07 -15.67 -2.97
CA GLY A 160 14.10 -16.70 -3.16
C GLY A 160 14.24 -17.62 -1.95
N VAL A 161 14.31 -17.04 -0.75
CA VAL A 161 14.35 -17.81 0.51
C VAL A 161 13.09 -18.66 0.69
N LEU A 162 11.90 -18.08 0.52
CA LEU A 162 10.62 -18.81 0.61
C LEU A 162 10.55 -19.96 -0.38
N THR A 163 10.91 -19.73 -1.64
CA THR A 163 10.93 -20.76 -2.69
C THR A 163 11.87 -21.91 -2.32
N SER A 164 13.05 -21.60 -1.77
CA SER A 164 14.01 -22.61 -1.33
C SER A 164 13.44 -23.45 -0.16
N LEU A 165 12.76 -22.81 0.79
CA LEU A 165 12.15 -23.45 1.95
C LEU A 165 11.03 -24.41 1.53
N PHE A 166 10.15 -23.98 0.62
CA PHE A 166 9.13 -24.85 0.02
C PHE A 166 9.76 -26.04 -0.70
N GLY A 167 10.86 -25.84 -1.42
CA GLY A 167 11.61 -26.92 -2.05
C GLY A 167 12.22 -27.93 -1.07
N VAL A 168 12.64 -27.49 0.12
CA VAL A 168 13.13 -28.38 1.19
C VAL A 168 11.97 -29.15 1.83
N LEU A 169 10.86 -28.47 2.16
CA LEU A 169 9.68 -29.09 2.74
C LEU A 169 9.07 -30.13 1.81
N ALA A 170 8.93 -29.83 0.52
CA ALA A 170 8.45 -30.78 -0.49
C ALA A 170 9.34 -32.03 -0.57
N ARG A 171 10.66 -31.87 -0.46
CA ARG A 171 11.61 -33.00 -0.40
C ARG A 171 11.42 -33.83 0.87
N GLY A 172 11.22 -33.19 2.03
CA GLY A 172 10.95 -33.86 3.30
C GLY A 172 9.66 -34.68 3.27
N VAL A 173 8.58 -34.08 2.78
CA VAL A 173 7.27 -34.75 2.61
C VAL A 173 7.39 -35.95 1.68
N ARG A 174 8.09 -35.80 0.54
CA ARG A 174 8.33 -36.90 -0.41
C ARG A 174 9.12 -38.05 0.21
N ARG A 175 10.10 -37.77 1.07
CA ARG A 175 10.85 -38.80 1.81
C ARG A 175 9.94 -39.56 2.78
N LYS A 176 9.08 -38.85 3.52
CA LYS A 176 8.12 -39.46 4.46
C LYS A 176 7.12 -40.38 3.77
N PHE A 177 6.54 -39.98 2.65
CA PHE A 177 5.60 -40.83 1.89
C PHE A 177 6.27 -41.99 1.15
N ARG A 178 7.58 -41.91 0.87
CA ARG A 178 8.31 -42.99 0.21
C ARG A 178 8.72 -44.11 1.18
N ASN A 179 8.84 -43.83 2.48
CA ASN A 179 9.07 -44.83 3.53
C ASN A 179 7.96 -44.75 4.60
N PRO A 180 6.77 -45.32 4.34
CA PRO A 180 5.68 -45.33 5.33
C PRO A 180 5.87 -46.35 6.47
N GLY A 181 6.96 -47.14 6.46
CA GLY A 181 7.19 -48.26 7.39
C GLY A 181 8.46 -48.15 8.23
N GLY A 182 8.85 -46.94 8.65
CA GLY A 182 9.84 -46.74 9.70
C GLY A 182 9.15 -46.52 11.04
#